data_AF-A0AAE1SWB4-F1
#
_entry.id   AF-A0AAE1SWB4-F1
#
_cell.length_a   1.000
_cell.length_b   1.000
_cell.length_c   1.000
_cell.angle_alpha   90.00
_cell.angle_beta   90.00
_cell.angle_gamma   90.00
#
_symmetry.space_group_name_H-M   'P 1'
#
loop_
_entity.id
_entity.type
_entity.pdbx_description
1 polymer ?
#
loop_
_entity_poly.entity_id
_entity_poly.type
_entity_poly.pdbx_seq_one_letter_code
_entity_poly.pdbx_strand_id
1 'polypeptide(L)'
;MMGLLGSLSMLRLLMWLFWLPLSGSSELTDFSLGAARALDALLQDYAYLAFDYPRIRTGVVYVGKVLLNLTGIKVSGLRLRSGSLRSRGVKTYKEFQIPVGVVEKPYVERLILVYQKLGNWSARYYELPGYIYLAPVLGLLAYDASNLSATNLPELDIKASGHPISIHFSDVKPLLVGSSPKFVSIDLQGSLNFSNVLSDNRCTTFQQGHFSIVTESIAPFPAPVIHHKGKKNKSNVWIIVGSIAGRLVIDVSFRSFDSVCEEVQAQEENATNGEGCRGWRSVTND
;
A
#
# COMPACT_ATOMS: atom_id res chain seq x y z
N MET A 1 -11.92 1.28 55.03
CA MET A 1 -10.90 0.89 54.01
C MET A 1 -11.53 0.70 52.62
N MET A 2 -12.24 1.70 52.08
CA MET A 2 -12.93 1.57 50.77
C MET A 2 -12.41 2.56 49.70
N GLY A 3 -11.45 3.43 50.04
CA GLY A 3 -10.92 4.45 49.11
C GLY A 3 -9.73 4.00 48.25
N LEU A 4 -9.01 2.93 48.62
CA LEU A 4 -7.79 2.52 47.90
C LEU A 4 -8.05 1.67 46.64
N LEU A 5 -9.15 0.91 46.60
CA LEU A 5 -9.42 -0.02 45.49
C LEU A 5 -9.82 0.71 44.19
N GLY A 6 -10.51 1.86 44.30
CA GLY A 6 -10.89 2.66 43.14
C GLY A 6 -9.69 3.31 42.44
N SER A 7 -8.65 3.66 43.20
CA SER A 7 -7.44 4.31 42.69
C SER A 7 -6.59 3.37 41.82
N LEU A 8 -6.44 2.10 42.21
CA LEU A 8 -5.69 1.10 41.44
C LEU A 8 -6.41 0.70 40.14
N SER A 9 -7.75 0.69 40.15
CA SER A 9 -8.56 0.42 38.95
C SER A 9 -8.41 1.53 37.90
N MET A 10 -8.43 2.80 38.34
CA MET A 10 -8.21 3.96 37.47
C MET A 10 -6.80 3.99 36.88
N LEU A 11 -5.78 3.57 37.64
CA LEU A 11 -4.40 3.50 37.17
C LEU A 11 -4.20 2.44 36.08
N ARG A 12 -4.90 1.29 36.18
CA ARG A 12 -4.90 0.25 35.12
C ARG A 12 -5.59 0.73 33.84
N LEU A 13 -6.68 1.49 33.96
CA LEU A 13 -7.38 2.10 32.83
C LEU A 13 -6.54 3.17 32.13
N LEU A 14 -5.82 4.00 32.90
CA LEU A 14 -4.87 4.97 32.34
C LEU A 14 -3.70 4.30 31.62
N MET A 15 -3.15 3.21 32.17
CA MET A 15 -2.10 2.42 31.51
C MET A 15 -2.57 1.79 30.20
N TRP A 16 -3.83 1.32 30.14
CA TRP A 16 -4.46 0.84 28.90
C TRP A 16 -4.67 1.95 27.87
N LEU A 17 -5.10 3.15 28.31
CA LEU A 17 -5.24 4.31 27.43
C LEU A 17 -3.89 4.82 26.91
N PHE A 18 -2.81 4.63 27.66
CA PHE A 18 -1.44 4.96 27.26
C PHE A 18 -0.83 3.94 26.29
N TRP A 19 -1.41 2.74 26.16
CA TRP A 19 -1.03 1.71 25.20
C TRP A 19 -1.91 1.67 23.94
N LEU A 20 -2.92 2.53 23.83
CA LEU A 20 -3.60 2.74 22.56
C LEU A 20 -2.66 3.55 21.65
N PRO A 21 -2.18 2.99 20.52
CA PRO A 21 -1.38 3.76 19.60
C PRO A 21 -2.30 4.82 18.98
N LEU A 22 -2.19 6.07 19.44
CA LEU A 22 -2.72 7.20 18.69
C LEU A 22 -1.75 7.46 17.53
N SER A 23 -1.93 6.72 16.46
CA SER A 23 -1.23 6.94 15.19
C SER A 23 -2.31 6.91 14.11
N GLY A 24 -2.82 8.08 13.77
CA GLY A 24 -3.58 8.23 12.53
C GLY A 24 -2.61 8.10 11.36
N SER A 25 -2.27 6.88 10.97
CA SER A 25 -1.67 6.66 9.65
C SER A 25 -2.76 6.89 8.61
N SER A 26 -2.45 7.69 7.60
CA SER A 26 -3.32 7.80 6.44
C SER A 26 -2.95 6.67 5.49
N GLU A 27 -3.92 5.87 5.08
CA GLU A 27 -3.72 4.73 4.18
C GLU A 27 -4.48 4.98 2.88
N LEU A 28 -4.01 4.39 1.78
CA LEU A 28 -4.84 4.24 0.59
C LEU A 28 -6.06 3.34 0.89
N THR A 29 -7.16 3.56 0.18
CA THR A 29 -8.31 2.66 0.26
C THR A 29 -7.94 1.27 -0.28
N ASP A 30 -8.48 0.20 0.31
CA ASP A 30 -8.19 -1.19 -0.12
C ASP A 30 -8.41 -1.41 -1.62
N PHE A 31 -9.44 -0.79 -2.19
CA PHE A 31 -9.73 -0.86 -3.62
C PHE A 31 -8.64 -0.16 -4.46
N SER A 32 -8.24 1.06 -4.07
CA SER A 32 -7.17 1.79 -4.77
C SER A 32 -5.84 1.04 -4.65
N LEU A 33 -5.56 0.45 -3.49
CA LEU A 33 -4.38 -0.38 -3.28
C LEU A 33 -4.40 -1.60 -4.20
N GLY A 34 -5.49 -2.37 -4.24
CA GLY A 34 -5.61 -3.52 -5.14
C GLY A 34 -5.39 -3.16 -6.62
N ALA A 35 -5.98 -2.05 -7.07
CA ALA A 35 -5.82 -1.56 -8.44
C ALA A 35 -4.38 -1.09 -8.73
N ALA A 36 -3.74 -0.40 -7.78
CA ALA A 36 -2.34 0.05 -7.89
C ALA A 36 -1.37 -1.14 -7.97
N ARG A 37 -1.58 -2.17 -7.14
CA ARG A 37 -0.77 -3.40 -7.13
C ARG A 37 -0.94 -4.21 -8.41
N ALA A 38 -2.16 -4.30 -8.94
CA ALA A 38 -2.41 -4.92 -10.24
C ALA A 38 -1.72 -4.16 -11.39
N LEU A 39 -1.69 -2.82 -11.32
CA LEU A 39 -0.93 -2.00 -12.27
C LEU A 39 0.57 -2.26 -12.14
N ASP A 40 1.12 -2.32 -10.93
CA ASP A 40 2.55 -2.58 -10.71
C ASP A 40 3.00 -3.91 -11.32
N ALA A 41 2.23 -4.99 -11.11
CA ALA A 41 2.50 -6.30 -11.70
C ALA A 41 2.49 -6.25 -13.25
N LEU A 42 1.53 -5.52 -13.83
CA LEU A 42 1.48 -5.33 -15.28
C LEU A 42 2.67 -4.50 -15.80
N LEU A 43 3.08 -3.45 -15.08
CA LEU A 43 4.22 -2.61 -15.44
C LEU A 43 5.54 -3.36 -15.26
N GLN A 44 5.64 -4.26 -14.28
CA GLN A 44 6.75 -5.18 -14.12
C GLN A 44 6.92 -6.04 -15.38
N ASP A 45 5.85 -6.66 -15.89
CA ASP A 45 5.91 -7.47 -17.11
C ASP A 45 6.44 -6.65 -18.30
N TYR A 46 5.96 -5.42 -18.51
CA TYR A 46 6.49 -4.53 -19.56
C TYR A 46 7.96 -4.17 -19.37
N ALA A 47 8.41 -4.03 -18.12
CA ALA A 47 9.82 -3.78 -17.83
C ALA A 47 10.69 -5.00 -18.12
N TYR A 48 10.19 -6.22 -17.86
CA TYR A 48 10.89 -7.47 -18.10
C TYR A 48 10.98 -7.78 -19.60
N LEU A 49 9.90 -7.58 -20.35
CA LEU A 49 9.86 -7.71 -21.81
C LEU A 49 10.86 -6.78 -22.51
N ALA A 50 11.27 -5.67 -21.89
CA ALA A 50 12.28 -4.78 -22.45
C ALA A 50 13.68 -5.43 -22.55
N PHE A 51 13.90 -6.55 -21.85
CA PHE A 51 15.16 -7.29 -21.86
C PHE A 51 15.23 -8.41 -22.91
N ASP A 52 14.32 -8.43 -23.90
CA ASP A 52 14.24 -9.42 -24.99
C ASP A 52 15.37 -9.27 -26.06
N TYR A 53 16.61 -9.07 -25.61
CA TYR A 53 17.78 -8.90 -26.49
C TYR A 53 18.74 -10.07 -26.30
N PRO A 54 19.39 -10.57 -27.38
CA PRO A 54 20.30 -11.71 -27.30
C PRO A 54 21.50 -11.49 -26.35
N ARG A 55 21.79 -10.23 -25.98
CA ARG A 55 22.84 -9.88 -25.01
C ARG A 55 22.35 -8.80 -24.05
N ILE A 56 21.81 -9.23 -22.91
CA ILE A 56 21.40 -8.35 -21.82
C ILE A 56 22.64 -7.83 -21.08
N ARG A 57 22.74 -6.51 -20.92
CA ARG A 57 23.84 -5.86 -20.20
C ARG A 57 23.38 -5.37 -18.84
N THR A 58 24.17 -5.67 -17.81
CA THR A 58 23.95 -5.13 -16.45
C THR A 58 24.31 -3.64 -16.41
N GLY A 59 23.56 -2.85 -15.64
CA GLY A 59 23.79 -1.41 -15.49
C GLY A 59 23.29 -0.56 -16.66
N VAL A 60 22.58 -1.16 -17.63
CA VAL A 60 21.94 -0.45 -18.74
C VAL A 60 20.44 -0.37 -18.47
N VAL A 61 19.85 0.79 -18.77
CA VAL A 61 18.40 1.02 -18.65
C VAL A 61 17.71 0.57 -19.93
N TYR A 62 16.71 -0.30 -19.79
CA TYR A 62 15.87 -0.78 -20.89
C TYR A 62 14.46 -0.20 -20.75
N VAL A 63 13.97 0.47 -21.78
CA VAL A 63 12.65 1.13 -21.77
C VAL A 63 11.58 0.13 -22.19
N GLY A 64 10.57 -0.07 -21.34
CA GLY A 64 9.44 -0.93 -21.64
C GLY A 64 8.42 -0.22 -22.54
N LYS A 65 7.81 -0.98 -23.44
CA LYS A 65 6.78 -0.49 -24.36
C LYS A 65 5.41 -0.86 -23.81
N VAL A 66 4.69 0.16 -23.35
CA VAL A 66 3.35 0.00 -22.79
C VAL A 66 2.30 0.02 -23.91
N LEU A 67 1.22 -0.76 -23.78
CA LEU A 67 0.11 -0.80 -24.75
C LEU A 67 -0.72 0.51 -24.77
N LEU A 68 -1.51 0.70 -25.84
CA LEU A 68 -2.30 1.92 -26.09
C LEU A 68 -3.22 2.32 -24.92
N ASN A 69 -3.78 1.35 -24.19
CA ASN A 69 -4.70 1.63 -23.07
C ASN A 69 -4.03 2.27 -21.85
N LEU A 70 -2.70 2.26 -21.79
CA LEU A 70 -1.89 2.84 -20.72
C LEU A 70 -0.93 3.90 -21.30
N THR A 71 -1.30 4.50 -22.44
CA THR A 71 -0.52 5.57 -23.08
C THR A 71 -0.27 6.70 -22.08
N GLY A 72 0.96 7.22 -22.09
CA GLY A 72 1.41 8.27 -21.16
C GLY A 72 2.14 7.73 -19.92
N ILE A 73 1.98 6.45 -19.59
CA ILE A 73 2.82 5.80 -18.57
C ILE A 73 4.19 5.51 -19.19
N LYS A 74 5.25 5.89 -18.48
CA LYS A 74 6.63 5.52 -18.84
C LYS A 74 7.11 4.44 -17.87
N VAL A 75 7.69 3.37 -18.41
CA VAL A 75 8.25 2.28 -17.62
C VAL A 75 9.64 1.92 -18.14
N SER A 76 10.56 1.60 -17.23
CA SER A 76 11.88 1.06 -17.60
C SER A 76 12.41 0.12 -16.54
N GLY A 77 13.24 -0.82 -16.95
CA GLY A 77 13.98 -1.71 -16.06
C GLY A 77 15.48 -1.40 -16.07
N LEU A 78 16.10 -1.44 -14.89
CA LEU A 78 17.55 -1.40 -14.72
C LEU A 78 18.02 -2.65 -13.98
N ARG A 79 18.65 -3.58 -14.71
CA ARG A 79 19.18 -4.82 -14.13
C ARG A 79 20.54 -4.58 -13.48
N LEU A 80 20.69 -4.98 -12.23
CA LEU A 80 21.90 -4.83 -11.43
C LEU A 80 22.27 -6.14 -10.72
N ARG A 81 23.54 -6.28 -10.35
CA ARG A 81 23.94 -7.23 -9.31
C ARG A 81 23.72 -6.58 -7.95
N SER A 82 23.18 -7.29 -6.98
CA SER A 82 22.92 -6.76 -5.64
C SER A 82 24.18 -6.20 -4.97
N GLY A 83 25.30 -6.92 -5.08
CA GLY A 83 26.59 -6.40 -4.60
C GLY A 83 27.03 -5.09 -5.27
N SER A 84 26.66 -4.86 -6.53
CA SER A 84 26.94 -3.59 -7.23
C SER A 84 26.00 -2.47 -6.81
N LEU A 85 24.71 -2.77 -6.61
CA LEU A 85 23.76 -1.80 -6.04
C LEU A 85 24.26 -1.33 -4.67
N ARG A 86 24.65 -2.26 -3.80
CA ARG A 86 25.17 -1.97 -2.46
C ARG A 86 26.47 -1.17 -2.49
N SER A 87 27.46 -1.58 -3.29
CA SER A 87 28.80 -0.97 -3.25
C SER A 87 28.96 0.29 -4.10
N ARG A 88 28.14 0.47 -5.14
CA ARG A 88 28.30 1.57 -6.12
C ARG A 88 27.07 2.47 -6.25
N GLY A 89 25.89 2.02 -5.84
CA GLY A 89 24.63 2.73 -6.08
C GLY A 89 24.35 2.92 -7.58
N VAL A 90 23.51 3.90 -7.89
CA VAL A 90 23.21 4.35 -9.26
C VAL A 90 23.17 5.87 -9.29
N LYS A 91 24.18 6.49 -9.92
CA LYS A 91 24.31 7.96 -9.97
C LYS A 91 23.11 8.63 -10.63
N THR A 92 22.58 8.05 -11.70
CA THR A 92 21.46 8.62 -12.45
C THR A 92 20.59 7.49 -12.99
N TYR A 93 19.36 7.40 -12.49
CA TYR A 93 18.32 6.53 -12.99
C TYR A 93 17.01 7.31 -13.14
N LYS A 94 16.85 7.96 -14.30
CA LYS A 94 15.72 8.87 -14.55
C LYS A 94 15.70 9.97 -13.47
N GLU A 95 14.58 10.16 -12.78
CA GLU A 95 14.41 11.10 -11.67
C GLU A 95 15.09 10.64 -10.36
N PHE A 96 15.59 9.39 -10.30
CA PHE A 96 16.18 8.82 -9.09
C PHE A 96 17.72 8.87 -9.12
N GLN A 97 18.30 9.20 -7.96
CA GLN A 97 19.69 8.96 -7.63
C GLN A 97 19.75 8.00 -6.44
N ILE A 98 20.37 6.84 -6.67
CA ILE A 98 20.42 5.75 -5.71
C ILE A 98 21.80 5.74 -5.06
N PRO A 99 21.90 5.90 -3.72
CA PRO A 99 23.17 6.01 -3.04
C PRO A 99 23.87 4.65 -2.93
N VAL A 100 25.13 4.69 -2.52
CA VAL A 100 25.84 3.52 -1.99
C VAL A 100 25.17 3.09 -0.68
N GLY A 101 25.11 1.79 -0.42
CA GLY A 101 24.55 1.23 0.80
C GLY A 101 23.08 0.82 0.71
N VAL A 102 22.49 0.77 -0.49
CA VAL A 102 21.17 0.16 -0.69
C VAL A 102 21.30 -1.36 -0.66
N VAL A 103 20.47 -1.99 0.16
CA VAL A 103 20.41 -3.45 0.34
C VAL A 103 19.01 -3.95 0.06
N GLU A 104 18.91 -5.12 -0.55
CA GLU A 104 17.66 -5.81 -0.82
C GLU A 104 17.39 -6.95 0.17
N LYS A 105 16.12 -7.29 0.36
CA LYS A 105 15.64 -8.44 1.13
C LYS A 105 14.43 -9.07 0.44
N PRO A 106 14.38 -10.41 0.30
CA PRO A 106 15.48 -11.35 0.52
C PRO A 106 16.64 -11.11 -0.45
N TYR A 107 17.83 -11.63 -0.11
CA TYR A 107 19.01 -11.51 -0.98
C TYR A 107 18.81 -12.25 -2.30
N VAL A 108 19.16 -11.61 -3.41
CA VAL A 108 19.22 -12.22 -4.74
C VAL A 108 20.55 -11.87 -5.40
N GLU A 109 21.04 -12.66 -6.35
CA GLU A 109 22.31 -12.31 -7.02
C GLU A 109 22.12 -11.10 -7.97
N ARG A 110 20.98 -11.07 -8.65
CA ARG A 110 20.63 -10.05 -9.64
C ARG A 110 19.19 -9.60 -9.40
N LEU A 111 18.98 -8.29 -9.44
CA LEU A 111 17.67 -7.67 -9.33
C LEU A 111 17.42 -6.73 -10.50
N ILE A 112 16.16 -6.37 -10.71
CA ILE A 112 15.77 -5.25 -11.56
C ILE A 112 15.14 -4.17 -10.68
N LEU A 113 15.58 -2.94 -10.89
CA LEU A 113 14.86 -1.76 -10.42
C LEU A 113 13.89 -1.33 -11.53
N VAL A 114 12.60 -1.45 -11.28
CA VAL A 114 11.53 -1.00 -12.16
C VAL A 114 11.22 0.45 -11.82
N TYR A 115 11.40 1.32 -12.81
CA TYR A 115 10.97 2.70 -12.77
C TYR A 115 9.60 2.81 -13.42
N GLN A 116 8.71 3.58 -12.80
CA GLN A 116 7.40 3.91 -13.33
C GLN A 116 7.17 5.43 -13.25
N LYS A 117 6.50 5.99 -14.24
CA LYS A 117 5.99 7.37 -14.20
C LYS A 117 4.60 7.40 -14.80
N LEU A 118 3.61 7.64 -13.96
CA LEU A 118 2.20 7.41 -14.28
C LEU A 118 1.57 8.54 -15.11
N GLY A 119 2.16 9.73 -15.12
CA GLY A 119 1.59 10.86 -15.86
C GLY A 119 0.16 11.18 -15.39
N ASN A 120 -0.79 11.26 -16.33
CA ASN A 120 -2.20 11.56 -16.04
C ASN A 120 -2.92 10.45 -15.25
N TRP A 121 -2.32 9.27 -15.13
CA TRP A 121 -2.90 8.12 -14.42
C TRP A 121 -2.73 8.18 -12.91
N SER A 122 -1.93 9.13 -12.40
CA SER A 122 -1.62 9.24 -10.97
C SER A 122 -2.87 9.33 -10.09
N ALA A 123 -3.79 10.24 -10.41
CA ALA A 123 -5.00 10.42 -9.62
C ALA A 123 -6.00 9.25 -9.72
N ARG A 124 -5.83 8.35 -10.70
CA ARG A 124 -6.71 7.19 -10.88
C ARG A 124 -6.26 5.97 -10.08
N TYR A 125 -4.95 5.78 -9.93
CA TYR A 125 -4.40 4.62 -9.22
C TYR A 125 -3.96 4.94 -7.79
N TYR A 126 -3.59 6.18 -7.53
CA TYR A 126 -3.17 6.68 -6.23
C TYR A 126 -4.11 7.81 -5.83
N GLU A 127 -5.34 7.46 -5.45
CA GLU A 127 -6.33 8.44 -5.01
C GLU A 127 -5.92 9.01 -3.64
N LEU A 128 -5.72 10.33 -3.57
CA LEU A 128 -5.37 11.04 -2.34
C LEU A 128 -6.43 12.09 -2.02
N PRO A 129 -7.50 11.73 -1.28
CA PRO A 129 -8.56 12.66 -0.91
C PRO A 129 -8.00 13.87 -0.15
N GLY A 130 -8.46 15.07 -0.49
CA GLY A 130 -7.97 16.31 0.11
C GLY A 130 -6.65 16.83 -0.47
N TYR A 131 -6.06 16.14 -1.45
CA TYR A 131 -4.81 16.55 -2.09
C TYR A 131 -4.94 16.64 -3.62
N ILE A 132 -4.11 17.49 -4.23
CA ILE A 132 -3.99 17.66 -5.67
C ILE A 132 -2.55 17.39 -6.08
N TYR A 133 -2.36 16.56 -7.11
CA TYR A 133 -1.04 16.26 -7.68
C TYR A 133 -0.44 17.45 -8.43
N LEU A 134 0.72 17.90 -7.92
CA LEU A 134 1.59 18.86 -8.59
C LEU A 134 2.58 18.16 -9.53
N ALA A 135 2.98 16.93 -9.22
CA ALA A 135 3.83 16.11 -10.06
C ALA A 135 3.16 14.74 -10.37
N PRO A 136 3.54 14.06 -11.46
CA PRO A 136 3.12 12.69 -11.68
C PRO A 136 3.74 11.76 -10.64
N VAL A 137 3.00 10.72 -10.24
CA VAL A 137 3.49 9.64 -9.39
C VAL A 137 4.65 8.92 -10.08
N LEU A 138 5.77 8.84 -9.38
CA LEU A 138 6.96 8.09 -9.73
C LEU A 138 7.02 6.82 -8.89
N GLY A 139 7.19 5.67 -9.52
CA GLY A 139 7.41 4.40 -8.85
C GLY A 139 8.88 3.97 -8.97
N LEU A 140 9.44 3.47 -7.88
CA LEU A 140 10.70 2.73 -7.86
C LEU A 140 10.44 1.44 -7.09
N LEU A 141 10.50 0.30 -7.78
CA LEU A 141 10.24 -1.02 -7.21
C LEU A 141 11.37 -1.98 -7.57
N ALA A 142 11.69 -2.94 -6.71
CA ALA A 142 12.73 -3.93 -6.94
C ALA A 142 12.16 -5.35 -7.07
N TYR A 143 12.72 -6.14 -7.98
CA TYR A 143 12.28 -7.52 -8.24
C TYR A 143 13.48 -8.44 -8.52
N ASP A 144 13.33 -9.74 -8.30
CA ASP A 144 14.34 -10.74 -8.65
C ASP A 144 14.53 -10.83 -10.17
N ALA A 145 15.78 -10.75 -10.63
CA ALA A 145 16.17 -10.84 -12.03
C ALA A 145 17.03 -12.08 -12.33
N SER A 146 16.85 -13.14 -11.54
CA SER A 146 17.35 -14.48 -11.80
C SER A 146 16.72 -15.08 -13.07
N ASN A 147 15.39 -14.95 -13.20
CA ASN A 147 14.62 -15.37 -14.38
C ASN A 147 13.84 -14.19 -14.98
N LEU A 148 14.26 -13.71 -16.14
CA LEU A 148 13.63 -12.57 -16.83
C LEU A 148 12.35 -12.94 -17.60
N SER A 149 12.05 -14.23 -17.70
CA SER A 149 10.80 -14.73 -18.30
C SER A 149 9.75 -15.03 -17.24
N ALA A 150 10.06 -14.86 -15.95
CA ALA A 150 9.09 -15.02 -14.88
C ALA A 150 8.13 -13.84 -14.83
N THR A 151 6.87 -14.11 -14.50
CA THR A 151 5.80 -13.13 -14.34
C THR A 151 5.30 -13.15 -12.90
N ASN A 152 4.65 -12.06 -12.48
CA ASN A 152 4.07 -11.93 -11.13
C ASN A 152 5.07 -12.20 -9.99
N LEU A 153 6.33 -11.78 -10.15
CA LEU A 153 7.30 -11.95 -9.07
C LEU A 153 6.98 -10.97 -7.94
N PRO A 154 7.09 -11.40 -6.67
CA PRO A 154 6.94 -10.50 -5.54
C PRO A 154 8.03 -9.43 -5.54
N GLU A 155 7.71 -8.25 -5.03
CA GLU A 155 8.68 -7.20 -4.78
C GLU A 155 9.72 -7.66 -3.75
N LEU A 156 10.97 -7.28 -3.99
CA LEU A 156 12.01 -7.28 -2.97
C LEU A 156 11.85 -6.02 -2.13
N ASP A 157 12.17 -6.08 -0.83
CA ASP A 157 12.32 -4.90 0.01
C ASP A 157 13.71 -4.31 -0.20
N ILE A 158 13.82 -3.10 -0.77
CA ILE A 158 15.08 -2.35 -0.80
C ILE A 158 15.08 -1.24 0.23
N LYS A 159 16.19 -1.14 0.96
CA LYS A 159 16.40 -0.11 1.97
C LYS A 159 17.78 0.51 1.84
N ALA A 160 17.82 1.83 1.80
CA ALA A 160 19.07 2.58 1.88
C ALA A 160 19.58 2.62 3.33
N SER A 161 20.85 2.26 3.53
CA SER A 161 21.52 2.34 4.83
C SER A 161 22.58 3.46 4.78
N GLY A 162 22.33 4.58 5.46
CA GLY A 162 23.21 5.75 5.46
C GLY A 162 22.61 6.95 4.73
N HIS A 163 22.85 7.09 3.42
CA HIS A 163 22.30 8.17 2.63
C HIS A 163 20.95 7.77 2.02
N PRO A 164 19.97 8.68 1.90
CA PRO A 164 18.68 8.37 1.29
C PRO A 164 18.77 8.36 -0.25
N ILE A 165 17.81 7.69 -0.87
CA ILE A 165 17.50 7.80 -2.30
C ILE A 165 16.98 9.21 -2.55
N SER A 166 17.58 9.92 -3.50
CA SER A 166 17.15 11.26 -3.91
C SER A 166 16.24 11.14 -5.12
N ILE A 167 15.16 11.93 -5.12
CA ILE A 167 14.17 12.00 -6.19
C ILE A 167 14.09 13.45 -6.64
N HIS A 168 14.24 13.71 -7.94
CA HIS A 168 14.15 15.05 -8.51
C HIS A 168 12.97 15.14 -9.47
N PHE A 169 11.98 15.97 -9.13
CA PHE A 169 10.78 16.14 -9.94
C PHE A 169 10.97 17.30 -10.93
N SER A 170 11.08 17.00 -12.22
CA SER A 170 11.20 18.01 -13.28
C SER A 170 9.85 18.56 -13.76
N ASP A 171 8.78 17.78 -13.64
CA ASP A 171 7.45 18.11 -14.17
C ASP A 171 6.50 18.55 -13.04
N VAL A 172 6.87 19.59 -12.29
CA VAL A 172 6.06 20.13 -11.18
C VAL A 172 5.21 21.29 -11.68
N LYS A 173 3.89 21.18 -11.52
CA LYS A 173 2.94 22.26 -11.84
C LYS A 173 3.20 23.48 -10.96
N PRO A 174 3.03 24.70 -11.50
CA PRO A 174 3.15 25.91 -10.71
C PRO A 174 2.13 25.92 -9.58
N LEU A 175 2.56 26.46 -8.44
CA LEU A 175 1.80 26.45 -7.20
C LEU A 175 0.78 27.59 -7.17
N LEU A 176 -0.37 27.36 -6.53
CA LEU A 176 -1.34 28.43 -6.27
C LEU A 176 -0.83 29.31 -5.12
N VAL A 177 -1.15 30.60 -5.19
CA VAL A 177 -0.75 31.57 -4.15
C VAL A 177 -1.33 31.12 -2.79
N GLY A 178 -0.45 30.97 -1.80
CA GLY A 178 -0.83 30.58 -0.44
C GLY A 178 -0.91 29.07 -0.19
N SER A 179 -0.65 28.22 -1.18
CA SER A 179 -0.54 26.77 -0.96
C SER A 179 0.92 26.37 -0.71
N SER A 180 1.14 25.21 -0.09
CA SER A 180 2.48 24.68 0.20
C SER A 180 2.63 23.28 -0.40
N PRO A 181 3.74 22.99 -1.11
CA PRO A 181 3.95 21.67 -1.68
C PRO A 181 4.40 20.70 -0.60
N LYS A 182 3.83 19.50 -0.61
CA LYS A 182 4.21 18.39 0.26
C LYS A 182 4.72 17.23 -0.57
N PHE A 183 5.80 16.61 -0.12
CA PHE A 183 6.24 15.31 -0.63
C PHE A 183 5.34 14.24 -0.01
N VAL A 184 4.82 13.34 -0.85
CA VAL A 184 4.11 12.15 -0.42
C VAL A 184 4.86 10.90 -0.88
N SER A 185 5.05 9.96 0.03
CA SER A 185 5.49 8.60 -0.26
C SER A 185 4.39 7.61 0.14
N ILE A 186 4.06 6.73 -0.79
CA ILE A 186 3.17 5.59 -0.61
C ILE A 186 4.07 4.34 -0.61
N ASP A 187 4.03 3.56 0.46
CA ASP A 187 4.77 2.29 0.50
C ASP A 187 4.01 1.14 -0.18
N LEU A 188 4.57 -0.07 -0.11
CA LEU A 188 3.98 -1.26 -0.74
C LEU A 188 2.67 -1.72 -0.07
N GLN A 189 2.42 -1.28 1.17
CA GLN A 189 1.22 -1.57 1.93
C GLN A 189 0.14 -0.51 1.73
N GLY A 190 0.45 0.60 1.04
CA GLY A 190 -0.46 1.71 0.81
C GLY A 190 -0.40 2.79 1.88
N SER A 191 0.56 2.73 2.81
CA SER A 191 0.70 3.71 3.87
C SER A 191 1.28 5.01 3.34
N LEU A 192 0.65 6.12 3.74
CA LEU A 192 1.00 7.45 3.28
C LEU A 192 1.88 8.16 4.31
N ASN A 193 3.02 8.64 3.85
CA ASN A 193 3.90 9.50 4.62
C ASN A 193 4.11 10.83 3.90
N PHE A 194 3.87 11.91 4.63
CA PHE A 194 4.02 13.28 4.13
C PHE A 194 5.23 13.94 4.77
N SER A 195 6.00 14.67 3.96
CA SER A 195 7.10 15.50 4.45
C SER A 195 7.30 16.71 3.55
N ASN A 196 8.25 17.57 3.91
CA ASN A 196 8.53 18.80 3.15
C ASN A 196 9.31 18.48 1.87
N VAL A 197 9.00 19.22 0.81
CA VAL A 197 9.82 19.21 -0.41
C VAL A 197 11.09 20.02 -0.14
N LEU A 198 12.25 19.47 -0.54
CA LEU A 198 13.54 20.15 -0.45
C LEU A 198 13.67 21.18 -1.58
N SER A 199 14.73 22.00 -1.52
CA SER A 199 15.05 22.94 -2.61
C SER A 199 15.12 22.23 -3.97
N ASP A 200 14.74 22.95 -5.03
CA ASP A 200 14.82 22.46 -6.42
C ASP A 200 13.93 21.22 -6.68
N ASN A 201 12.73 21.18 -6.09
CA ASN A 201 11.75 20.09 -6.26
C ASN A 201 12.33 18.70 -5.96
N ARG A 202 13.24 18.63 -4.99
CA ARG A 202 13.88 17.38 -4.56
C ARG A 202 13.19 16.80 -3.35
N CYS A 203 13.14 15.48 -3.30
CA CYS A 203 12.66 14.71 -2.17
C CYS A 203 13.63 13.57 -1.88
N THR A 204 13.52 12.98 -0.69
CA THR A 204 14.38 11.88 -0.26
C THR A 204 13.59 10.79 0.43
N THR A 205 13.96 9.53 0.20
CA THR A 205 13.36 8.36 0.84
C THR A 205 14.44 7.33 1.18
N PHE A 206 14.18 6.48 2.19
CA PHE A 206 15.05 5.34 2.50
C PHE A 206 14.54 4.01 1.95
N GLN A 207 13.34 4.00 1.38
CA GLN A 207 12.65 2.80 0.92
C GLN A 207 12.15 2.95 -0.51
N GLN A 208 11.82 1.84 -1.14
CA GLN A 208 11.05 1.81 -2.38
C GLN A 208 9.57 2.18 -2.17
N GLY A 209 8.86 2.39 -3.28
CA GLY A 209 7.44 2.73 -3.28
C GLY A 209 7.09 3.71 -4.38
N HIS A 210 6.03 4.48 -4.13
CA HIS A 210 5.47 5.44 -5.07
C HIS A 210 5.48 6.83 -4.46
N PHE A 211 5.84 7.82 -5.28
CA PHE A 211 6.31 9.11 -4.80
C PHE A 211 5.72 10.23 -5.63
N SER A 212 5.28 11.31 -4.99
CA SER A 212 4.85 12.51 -5.71
C SER A 212 4.97 13.78 -4.88
N ILE A 213 4.76 14.92 -5.53
CA ILE A 213 4.56 16.21 -4.90
C ILE A 213 3.08 16.58 -5.04
N VAL A 214 2.46 16.93 -3.92
CA VAL A 214 1.05 17.29 -3.82
C VAL A 214 0.88 18.62 -3.10
N THR A 215 -0.31 19.21 -3.20
CA THR A 215 -0.76 20.34 -2.37
C THR A 215 -2.12 20.02 -1.79
N GLU A 216 -2.47 20.60 -0.65
CA GLU A 216 -3.81 20.50 -0.09
C GLU A 216 -4.84 21.12 -1.06
N SER A 217 -5.99 20.48 -1.19
CA SER A 217 -7.14 20.98 -1.92
C SER A 217 -7.90 21.99 -1.06
N ILE A 218 -8.11 23.20 -1.58
CA ILE A 218 -8.87 24.27 -0.91
C ILE A 218 -10.39 24.05 -1.05
N ALA A 219 -10.83 23.06 -1.85
CA ALA A 219 -12.24 22.79 -2.05
C ALA A 219 -12.87 22.13 -0.80
N PRO A 220 -13.95 22.70 -0.21
CA PRO A 220 -14.68 22.03 0.85
C PRO A 220 -15.24 20.70 0.32
N PHE A 221 -14.97 19.63 1.04
CA PHE A 221 -15.56 18.32 0.75
C PHE A 221 -17.09 18.48 0.77
N PRO A 222 -17.82 18.08 -0.29
CA PRO A 222 -19.28 18.12 -0.23
C PRO A 222 -19.71 17.18 0.89
N ALA A 223 -20.23 17.74 1.98
CA ALA A 223 -20.92 16.98 2.99
C ALA A 223 -21.99 16.12 2.30
N PRO A 224 -22.22 14.87 2.73
CA PRO A 224 -23.27 14.05 2.16
C PRO A 224 -24.56 14.84 2.18
N VAL A 225 -25.11 15.12 1.00
CA VAL A 225 -26.38 15.82 0.85
C VAL A 225 -27.44 14.88 1.39
N ILE A 226 -27.76 15.01 2.68
CA ILE A 226 -28.95 14.39 3.23
C ILE A 226 -30.11 15.10 2.54
N HIS A 227 -30.70 14.44 1.54
CA HIS A 227 -32.00 14.80 1.01
C HIS A 227 -33.03 14.61 2.12
N HIS A 228 -33.14 15.60 3.01
CA HIS A 228 -34.27 15.74 3.91
C HIS A 228 -35.47 16.15 3.05
N LYS A 229 -36.16 15.13 2.52
CA LYS A 229 -37.49 15.25 1.95
C LYS A 229 -38.43 15.62 3.10
N GLY A 230 -38.54 16.91 3.37
CA GLY A 230 -39.42 17.46 4.39
C GLY A 230 -40.86 17.10 4.08
N LYS A 231 -41.41 16.12 4.81
CA LYS A 231 -42.86 15.93 4.92
C LYS A 231 -43.25 16.27 6.35
N LYS A 232 -43.79 17.47 6.49
CA LYS A 232 -44.18 18.11 7.74
C LYS A 232 -45.51 17.53 8.18
N ASN A 233 -45.49 16.56 9.09
CA ASN A 233 -46.70 16.02 9.70
C ASN A 233 -46.66 16.35 11.20
N LYS A 234 -47.61 17.17 11.65
CA LYS A 234 -47.84 17.47 13.07
C LYS A 234 -48.28 16.18 13.78
N SER A 235 -47.56 15.78 14.83
CA SER A 235 -48.07 14.82 15.81
C SER A 235 -47.95 15.40 17.21
N ASN A 236 -49.05 15.28 17.94
CA ASN A 236 -49.23 15.81 19.29
C ASN A 236 -48.40 15.00 20.29
N VAL A 237 -47.80 15.72 21.23
CA VAL A 237 -47.15 15.18 22.43
C VAL A 237 -48.23 14.53 23.31
N TRP A 238 -48.10 13.23 23.57
CA TRP A 238 -48.78 12.56 24.68
C TRP A 238 -47.71 12.10 25.67
N ILE A 239 -47.79 12.61 26.89
CA ILE A 239 -46.96 12.22 28.03
C ILE A 239 -47.49 10.88 28.56
N ILE A 240 -46.65 9.85 28.61
CA ILE A 240 -46.92 8.65 29.43
C ILE A 240 -45.83 8.55 30.50
N VAL A 241 -46.26 8.74 31.75
CA VAL A 241 -45.55 8.34 32.96
C VAL A 241 -45.95 6.89 33.26
N GLY A 242 -44.96 6.03 33.52
CA GLY A 242 -45.17 4.65 33.94
C GLY A 242 -43.86 3.99 34.38
N SER A 243 -43.71 3.80 35.68
CA SER A 243 -42.53 3.30 36.38
C SER A 243 -42.44 1.77 36.48
N ILE A 244 -41.19 1.28 36.60
CA ILE A 244 -40.68 0.07 37.29
C ILE A 244 -41.08 -1.33 36.77
N ALA A 245 -40.08 -2.05 36.26
CA ALA A 245 -39.71 -3.41 36.69
C ALA A 245 -38.34 -3.79 36.09
N GLY A 246 -37.34 -4.03 36.93
CA GLY A 246 -36.08 -4.60 36.50
C GLY A 246 -36.16 -6.13 36.41
N ARG A 247 -35.56 -6.71 35.37
CA ARG A 247 -34.79 -7.97 35.45
C ARG A 247 -34.07 -8.31 34.15
N LEU A 248 -32.83 -8.81 34.32
CA LEU A 248 -32.08 -9.79 33.54
C LEU A 248 -32.67 -10.25 32.20
N VAL A 249 -31.90 -10.11 31.10
CA VAL A 249 -31.25 -11.21 30.33
C VAL A 249 -30.20 -10.58 29.41
N ILE A 250 -28.91 -10.72 29.72
CA ILE A 250 -27.83 -10.70 28.71
C ILE A 250 -27.02 -11.97 29.00
N ASP A 251 -27.44 -13.09 28.40
CA ASP A 251 -26.64 -14.32 28.43
C ASP A 251 -27.03 -15.32 27.32
N VAL A 252 -27.28 -14.83 26.09
CA VAL A 252 -27.58 -15.71 24.95
C VAL A 252 -26.74 -15.43 23.70
N SER A 253 -25.93 -14.36 23.64
CA SER A 253 -25.05 -14.15 22.46
C SER A 253 -23.64 -14.72 22.60
N PHE A 254 -23.22 -15.17 23.79
CA PHE A 254 -21.87 -15.74 23.96
C PHE A 254 -21.82 -17.24 23.63
N ARG A 255 -22.91 -17.98 23.82
CA ARG A 255 -22.94 -19.43 23.53
C ARG A 255 -23.03 -19.80 22.05
N SER A 256 -23.32 -18.86 21.16
CA SER A 256 -23.26 -19.12 19.71
C SER A 256 -21.86 -18.90 19.12
N PHE A 257 -20.98 -18.14 19.77
CA PHE A 257 -19.61 -17.95 19.26
C PHE A 257 -18.69 -19.12 19.63
N ASP A 258 -18.84 -19.69 20.83
CA ASP A 258 -18.05 -20.86 21.23
C ASP A 258 -18.38 -22.09 20.36
N SER A 259 -19.65 -22.30 19.98
CA SER A 259 -20.07 -23.42 19.12
C SER A 259 -19.56 -23.32 17.68
N VAL A 260 -19.37 -22.11 17.15
CA VAL A 260 -18.87 -21.92 15.77
C VAL A 260 -17.35 -22.06 15.71
N CYS A 261 -16.63 -21.71 16.78
CA CYS A 261 -15.18 -21.91 16.84
C CYS A 261 -14.80 -23.40 16.92
N GLU A 262 -15.60 -24.21 17.63
CA GLU A 262 -15.36 -25.66 17.73
C GLU A 262 -15.61 -26.39 16.39
N GLU A 263 -16.56 -25.90 15.57
CA GLU A 263 -16.86 -26.47 14.24
C GLU A 263 -15.85 -26.05 13.17
N VAL A 264 -15.24 -24.86 13.28
CA VAL A 264 -14.18 -24.41 12.37
C VAL A 264 -12.85 -25.13 12.66
N GLN A 265 -12.54 -25.45 13.93
CA GLN A 265 -11.34 -26.22 14.26
C GLN A 265 -11.45 -27.71 13.89
N ALA A 266 -12.67 -28.29 13.91
CA ALA A 266 -12.90 -29.67 13.47
C ALA A 266 -12.79 -29.89 11.95
N GLN A 267 -12.89 -28.83 11.13
CA GLN A 267 -12.64 -28.92 9.68
C GLN A 267 -11.15 -28.82 9.33
N GLU A 268 -10.33 -28.16 10.14
CA GLU A 268 -8.90 -28.00 9.85
C GLU A 268 -8.10 -29.26 10.21
N GLU A 269 -8.53 -30.05 11.19
CA GLU A 269 -7.85 -31.31 11.59
C GLU A 269 -8.15 -32.50 10.65
N ASN A 270 -9.29 -32.49 9.94
CA ASN A 270 -9.65 -33.54 8.97
C ASN A 270 -9.05 -33.35 7.56
N ALA A 271 -8.51 -32.16 7.25
CA ALA A 271 -7.85 -31.91 5.95
C ALA A 271 -6.37 -32.35 5.93
N THR A 272 -5.77 -32.58 7.10
CA THR A 272 -4.34 -32.96 7.23
C THR A 272 -4.09 -34.45 7.42
N ASN A 273 -5.12 -35.30 7.55
CA ASN A 273 -4.98 -36.74 7.80
C ASN A 273 -5.84 -37.62 6.85
N GLY A 274 -5.81 -37.38 5.54
CA GLY A 274 -6.56 -38.20 4.59
C GLY A 274 -5.91 -38.30 3.21
N GLU A 275 -5.26 -39.44 2.97
CA GLU A 275 -4.99 -40.08 1.67
C GLU A 275 -3.57 -39.97 1.09
N GLY A 276 -2.72 -40.85 1.62
CA GLY A 276 -1.68 -41.52 0.85
C GLY A 276 -2.19 -42.83 0.23
N CYS A 277 -1.97 -42.97 -1.09
CA CYS A 277 -1.54 -44.17 -1.81
C CYS A 277 -2.52 -45.30 -2.24
N ARG A 278 -2.41 -45.57 -3.57
CA ARG A 278 -2.68 -46.81 -4.35
C ARG A 278 -4.16 -47.04 -4.71
N GLY A 279 -4.58 -47.22 -5.95
CA GLY A 279 -3.90 -47.65 -7.19
C GLY A 279 -4.70 -48.83 -7.75
N TRP A 280 -5.23 -48.73 -8.98
CA TRP A 280 -5.74 -49.89 -9.73
C TRP A 280 -5.45 -49.78 -11.22
N ARG A 281 -5.04 -50.92 -11.76
CA ARG A 281 -4.61 -51.23 -13.11
C ARG A 281 -5.83 -51.68 -13.93
N SER A 282 -5.86 -51.27 -15.20
CA SER A 282 -6.64 -51.71 -16.38
C SER A 282 -7.45 -53.02 -16.34
N VAL A 283 -8.66 -52.99 -16.95
CA VAL A 283 -9.19 -54.03 -17.88
C VAL A 283 -10.09 -53.35 -18.96
N THR A 284 -10.10 -53.98 -20.13
CA THR A 284 -10.55 -53.72 -21.51
C THR A 284 -12.03 -53.34 -21.77
N ASN A 285 -12.27 -52.62 -22.89
CA ASN A 285 -12.94 -53.16 -24.09
C ASN A 285 -12.83 -52.20 -25.29
N ASP A 286 -12.59 -52.82 -26.46
CA ASP A 286 -12.49 -52.35 -27.86
C ASP A 286 -11.31 -51.47 -28.30
#